data_AF-A0A399P1L8-F1
#
_entry.id   AF-A0A399P1L8-F1
#
_cell.length_a   1.000
_cell.length_b   1.000
_cell.length_c   1.000
_cell.angle_alpha   90.00
_cell.angle_beta   90.00
_cell.angle_gamma   90.00
#
_symmetry.space_group_name_H-M   'P 1'
#
loop_
_entity.id
_entity.type
_entity.pdbx_description
1 polymer ?
#
loop_
_entity_poly.entity_id
_entity_poly.type
_entity_poly.pdbx_seq_one_letter_code
_entity_poly.pdbx_strand_id
1 'polypeptide(L)'
;AALELAGRHGTVMVERFVRGRELTVGVLDGEARAVGEIAVPADEAFTYAAKYQAGAIAETFPADLPDDVADEARAAALAAHRILRLDAYSRSDFQLDDAGVLWIIEANSLPGLTATSLLPQSAAAVGIGYAELCERIARVALRGRAG
;
A
#
# COMPACT_ATOMS: atom_id res chain seq x y z
N ALA A 1 0.11 -16.98 24.12
CA ALA A 1 0.75 -15.65 24.12
C ALA A 1 0.27 -14.75 22.96
N ALA A 2 0.78 -14.88 21.73
CA ALA A 2 0.42 -13.96 20.63
C ALA A 2 -1.07 -13.99 20.24
N LEU A 3 -1.65 -15.19 20.10
CA LEU A 3 -3.08 -15.36 19.79
C LEU A 3 -3.98 -14.81 20.90
N GLU A 4 -3.63 -15.03 22.17
CA GLU A 4 -4.39 -14.52 23.31
C GLU A 4 -4.34 -12.99 23.40
N LEU A 5 -3.19 -12.40 23.07
CA LEU A 5 -3.04 -10.95 23.02
C LEU A 5 -3.89 -10.36 21.89
N ALA A 6 -3.79 -10.92 20.67
CA ALA A 6 -4.59 -10.50 19.53
C ALA A 6 -6.11 -10.66 19.79
N GLY A 7 -6.51 -11.75 20.45
CA GLY A 7 -7.90 -12.02 20.81
C GLY A 7 -8.54 -11.00 21.75
N ARG A 8 -7.75 -10.13 22.40
CA ARG A 8 -8.28 -8.98 23.16
C ARG A 8 -8.86 -7.87 22.27
N HIS A 9 -8.50 -7.87 20.98
CA HIS A 9 -8.90 -6.84 20.01
C HIS A 9 -9.98 -7.32 19.03
N GLY A 10 -10.47 -8.56 19.17
CA GLY A 10 -11.55 -9.11 18.37
C GLY A 10 -11.22 -10.46 17.75
N THR A 11 -11.82 -10.73 16.60
CA THR A 11 -11.60 -11.97 15.84
C THR A 11 -10.16 -12.00 15.32
N VAL A 12 -9.50 -13.15 15.48
CA VAL A 12 -8.12 -13.35 15.04
C VAL A 12 -8.10 -14.10 13.72
N MET A 13 -7.39 -13.55 12.74
CA MET A 13 -7.06 -14.22 11.48
C MET A 13 -5.65 -14.81 11.57
N VAL A 14 -5.47 -16.05 11.12
CA VAL A 14 -4.17 -16.72 11.10
C VAL A 14 -3.84 -17.08 9.66
N GLU A 15 -2.73 -16.53 9.17
CA GLU A 15 -2.28 -16.69 7.79
C GLU A 15 -0.91 -17.35 7.74
N ARG A 16 -0.61 -17.99 6.60
CA ARG A 16 0.73 -18.50 6.32
C ARG A 16 1.68 -17.32 6.17
N PHE A 17 2.82 -17.37 6.84
CA PHE A 17 3.90 -16.41 6.61
C PHE A 17 4.45 -16.55 5.18
N VAL A 18 4.35 -15.47 4.41
CA VAL A 18 4.92 -15.37 3.06
C VAL A 18 6.16 -14.48 3.17
N ARG A 19 7.34 -15.06 2.93
CA ARG A 19 8.62 -14.33 2.92
C ARG A 19 8.80 -13.67 1.55
N GLY A 20 9.34 -12.45 1.54
CA GLY A 20 9.78 -11.78 0.33
C GLY A 20 9.76 -10.26 0.47
N ARG A 21 9.42 -9.56 -0.60
CA ARG A 21 9.39 -8.08 -0.68
C ARG A 21 8.00 -7.54 -0.37
N GLU A 22 7.92 -6.46 0.41
CA GLU A 22 6.65 -5.78 0.72
C GLU A 22 6.42 -4.65 -0.29
N LEU A 23 5.31 -4.71 -1.00
CA LEU A 23 4.94 -3.76 -2.05
C LEU A 23 3.65 -3.04 -1.70
N THR A 24 3.52 -1.80 -2.15
CA THR A 24 2.32 -0.97 -1.98
C THR A 24 1.92 -0.36 -3.31
N VAL A 25 0.62 -0.33 -3.60
CA VAL A 25 0.08 0.35 -4.78
C VAL A 25 -1.07 1.25 -4.38
N GLY A 26 -0.93 2.54 -4.66
CA GLY A 26 -2.02 3.51 -4.53
C GLY A 26 -2.94 3.45 -5.74
N VAL A 27 -4.25 3.58 -5.52
CA VAL A 27 -5.24 3.88 -6.57
C VAL A 27 -5.81 5.26 -6.32
N LEU A 28 -5.91 6.09 -7.36
CA LEU A 28 -6.45 7.44 -7.30
C LEU A 28 -7.26 7.68 -8.58
N ASP A 29 -8.50 8.15 -8.46
CA ASP A 29 -9.41 8.43 -9.59
C ASP A 29 -9.47 7.26 -10.59
N GLY A 30 -9.62 6.03 -10.07
CA GLY A 30 -9.77 4.83 -10.89
C GLY A 30 -8.51 4.34 -11.61
N GLU A 31 -7.33 4.88 -11.30
CA GLU A 31 -6.05 4.47 -11.89
C GLU A 31 -5.05 4.08 -10.80
N ALA A 32 -4.36 2.96 -11.00
CA ALA A 32 -3.25 2.55 -10.17
C ALA A 32 -2.02 3.44 -10.43
N ARG A 33 -1.31 3.78 -9.36
CA ARG A 33 -0.12 4.65 -9.36
C ARG A 33 1.16 3.81 -9.28
N ALA A 34 2.31 4.46 -9.14
CA ALA A 34 3.59 3.76 -9.07
C ALA A 34 3.58 2.70 -7.95
N VAL A 35 4.08 1.52 -8.26
CA VAL A 35 4.34 0.49 -7.25
C VAL A 35 5.48 0.99 -6.37
N GLY A 36 5.28 0.96 -5.05
CA GLY A 36 6.33 1.23 -4.08
C GLY A 36 6.80 -0.04 -3.40
N GLU A 37 8.04 -0.03 -2.95
CA GLU A 37 8.59 -1.06 -2.08
C GLU A 37 8.88 -0.47 -0.71
N ILE A 38 8.50 -1.21 0.32
CA ILE A 38 8.80 -0.92 1.72
C ILE A 38 9.88 -1.91 2.15
N ALA A 39 11.13 -1.47 2.14
CA ALA A 39 12.25 -2.30 2.54
C ALA A 39 12.25 -2.43 4.08
N VAL A 40 11.72 -3.55 4.56
CA VAL A 40 11.82 -3.96 5.96
C VAL A 40 13.12 -4.76 6.13
N PRO A 41 14.05 -4.35 7.02
CA PRO A 41 15.29 -5.10 7.25
C PRO A 41 15.00 -6.55 7.63
N ALA A 42 15.67 -7.50 6.94
CA ALA A 42 15.34 -8.92 7.00
C ALA A 42 15.63 -9.59 8.36
N ASP A 43 16.58 -9.06 9.14
CA ASP A 43 17.16 -9.78 10.27
C ASP A 43 17.39 -8.84 11.46
N GLU A 44 16.53 -8.94 12.48
CA GLU A 44 16.85 -9.06 13.91
C GLU A 44 15.59 -8.81 14.73
N ALA A 45 15.34 -9.68 15.71
CA ALA A 45 14.18 -9.65 16.60
C ALA A 45 13.74 -8.22 16.96
N PHE A 46 12.55 -7.83 16.50
CA PHE A 46 11.88 -6.56 16.75
C PHE A 46 12.03 -6.10 18.21
N THR A 47 13.00 -5.24 18.49
CA THR A 47 13.02 -4.45 19.72
C THR A 47 12.30 -3.12 19.44
N TYR A 48 11.55 -2.65 20.43
CA TYR A 48 10.79 -1.39 20.38
C TYR A 48 11.64 -0.19 19.90
N ALA A 49 12.96 -0.22 20.13
CA ALA A 49 13.91 0.80 19.68
C ALA A 49 14.04 0.93 18.16
N ALA A 50 13.91 -0.16 17.39
CA ALA A 50 14.06 -0.14 15.93
C ALA A 50 12.87 0.52 15.22
N LYS A 51 11.67 0.50 15.83
CA LYS A 51 10.45 1.13 15.29
C LYS A 51 10.46 2.66 15.32
N TYR A 52 11.39 3.28 16.03
CA TYR A 52 11.43 4.75 16.23
C TYR A 52 12.73 5.41 15.78
N GLN A 53 13.64 4.68 15.10
CA GLN A 53 14.77 5.31 14.42
C GLN A 53 14.35 5.84 13.06
N ALA A 54 14.43 7.16 12.88
CA ALA A 54 14.26 7.80 11.59
C ALA A 54 15.25 7.21 10.58
N GLY A 55 14.74 6.63 9.48
CA GLY A 55 15.55 6.01 8.42
C GLY A 55 15.65 4.48 8.46
N ALA A 56 14.94 3.79 9.36
CA ALA A 56 14.99 2.32 9.46
C ALA A 56 14.18 1.57 8.38
N ILE A 57 13.28 2.26 7.69
CA ILE A 57 12.44 1.71 6.61
C ILE A 57 12.68 2.57 5.37
N ALA A 58 13.15 1.95 4.29
CA ALA A 58 13.35 2.65 3.02
C ALA A 58 12.13 2.44 2.13
N GLU A 59 11.54 3.54 1.68
CA GLU A 59 10.36 3.56 0.81
C GLU A 59 10.82 3.99 -0.59
N THR A 60 10.72 3.10 -1.57
CA THR A 60 11.23 3.34 -2.93
C THR A 60 10.08 3.42 -3.91
N PHE A 61 9.97 4.54 -4.64
CA PHE A 61 8.98 4.76 -5.68
C PHE A 61 9.64 5.34 -6.95
N PRO A 62 9.45 4.73 -8.14
CA PRO A 62 8.92 3.37 -8.34
C PRO A 62 9.87 2.31 -7.75
N ALA A 63 9.31 1.20 -7.29
CA ALA A 63 10.08 0.03 -6.88
C ALA A 63 10.89 -0.56 -8.05
N ASP A 64 12.09 -1.09 -7.75
CA ASP A 64 12.93 -1.79 -8.74
C ASP A 64 12.39 -3.21 -8.96
N LEU A 65 11.49 -3.35 -9.93
CA LEU A 65 10.75 -4.57 -10.24
C LEU A 65 10.75 -4.83 -11.76
N PRO A 66 10.68 -6.09 -12.18
CA PRO A 66 10.27 -6.43 -13.55
C PRO A 66 8.92 -5.79 -13.91
N ASP A 67 8.79 -5.33 -15.16
CA ASP A 67 7.60 -4.61 -15.63
C ASP A 67 6.32 -5.45 -15.49
N ASP A 68 6.40 -6.75 -15.73
CA ASP A 68 5.29 -7.70 -15.61
C ASP A 68 4.78 -7.83 -14.16
N VAL A 69 5.69 -7.91 -13.19
CA VAL A 69 5.33 -7.91 -11.76
C VAL A 69 4.70 -6.57 -11.35
N ALA A 70 5.24 -5.47 -11.83
CA ALA A 70 4.71 -4.14 -11.54
C ALA A 70 3.31 -3.93 -12.17
N ASP A 71 3.09 -4.43 -13.38
CA ASP A 71 1.80 -4.46 -14.06
C ASP A 71 0.78 -5.33 -13.33
N GLU A 72 1.18 -6.53 -12.88
CA GLU A 72 0.33 -7.41 -12.08
C GLU A 72 -0.12 -6.73 -10.78
N ALA A 73 0.81 -6.10 -10.06
CA ALA A 73 0.49 -5.38 -8.82
C ALA A 73 -0.48 -4.21 -9.05
N ARG A 74 -0.29 -3.44 -10.13
CA ARG A 74 -1.21 -2.37 -10.53
C ARG A 74 -2.60 -2.92 -10.88
N ALA A 75 -2.66 -3.99 -11.66
CA ALA A 75 -3.91 -4.62 -12.05
C ALA A 75 -4.66 -5.19 -10.84
N ALA A 76 -3.96 -5.86 -9.92
CA ALA A 76 -4.52 -6.42 -8.70
C ALA A 76 -5.06 -5.31 -7.76
N ALA A 77 -4.30 -4.23 -7.57
CA ALA A 77 -4.75 -3.09 -6.75
C ALA A 77 -6.01 -2.43 -7.32
N LEU A 78 -6.06 -2.26 -8.64
CA LEU A 78 -7.22 -1.70 -9.33
C LEU A 78 -8.44 -2.63 -9.25
N ALA A 79 -8.22 -3.96 -9.35
CA ALA A 79 -9.27 -4.95 -9.16
C ALA A 79 -9.82 -4.92 -7.73
N ALA A 80 -8.93 -4.91 -6.71
CA ALA A 80 -9.32 -4.82 -5.30
C ALA A 80 -10.13 -3.56 -5.02
N HIS A 81 -9.67 -2.40 -5.50
CA HIS A 81 -10.38 -1.12 -5.38
C HIS A 81 -11.82 -1.20 -5.92
N ARG A 82 -12.00 -1.80 -7.10
CA ARG A 82 -13.32 -1.96 -7.74
C ARG A 82 -14.21 -2.97 -7.02
N ILE A 83 -13.67 -4.14 -6.67
CA ILE A 83 -14.41 -5.22 -6.01
C ILE A 83 -14.91 -4.76 -4.64
N LEU A 84 -14.09 -4.02 -3.90
CA LEU A 84 -14.42 -3.45 -2.61
C LEU A 84 -15.25 -2.16 -2.70
N ARG A 85 -15.55 -1.68 -3.92
CA ARG A 85 -16.33 -0.46 -4.18
C ARG A 85 -15.74 0.77 -3.50
N LEU A 86 -14.42 0.87 -3.50
CA LEU A 86 -13.69 2.06 -3.09
C LEU A 86 -13.84 3.14 -4.18
N ASP A 87 -13.66 4.41 -3.79
CA ASP A 87 -13.99 5.57 -4.64
C ASP A 87 -12.76 6.45 -4.91
N ALA A 88 -12.66 7.63 -4.30
CA ALA A 88 -11.63 8.62 -4.65
C ALA A 88 -10.19 8.11 -4.64
N TYR A 89 -9.83 7.31 -3.63
CA TYR A 89 -8.50 6.71 -3.51
C TYR A 89 -8.51 5.50 -2.59
N SER A 90 -7.47 4.66 -2.73
CA SER A 90 -7.16 3.57 -1.79
C SER A 90 -5.68 3.20 -1.89
N ARG A 91 -5.23 2.33 -1.00
CA ARG A 91 -3.92 1.67 -1.11
C ARG A 91 -4.10 0.17 -0.94
N SER A 92 -3.41 -0.63 -1.72
CA SER A 92 -3.33 -2.07 -1.53
C SER A 92 -1.90 -2.46 -1.23
N ASP A 93 -1.72 -3.26 -0.19
CA ASP A 93 -0.42 -3.71 0.28
C ASP A 93 -0.27 -5.20 -0.06
N PHE A 94 0.92 -5.59 -0.51
CA PHE A 94 1.21 -6.89 -1.09
C PHE A 94 2.51 -7.47 -0.56
N GLN A 95 2.59 -8.80 -0.56
CA GLN A 95 3.82 -9.56 -0.40
C GLN A 95 4.18 -10.20 -1.74
N LEU A 96 5.34 -9.86 -2.30
CA LEU A 96 5.94 -10.57 -3.44
C LEU A 96 6.87 -11.64 -2.88
N ASP A 97 6.55 -12.92 -3.08
CA ASP A 97 7.37 -14.01 -2.54
C ASP A 97 8.63 -14.30 -3.36
N ASP A 98 9.52 -15.12 -2.80
CA ASP A 98 10.80 -15.49 -3.43
C ASP A 98 10.63 -16.27 -4.76
N ALA A 99 9.43 -16.78 -5.05
CA ALA A 99 9.08 -17.44 -6.30
C ALA A 99 8.47 -16.47 -7.33
N GLY A 100 8.31 -15.19 -6.97
CA GLY A 100 7.72 -14.16 -7.83
C GLY A 100 6.19 -14.12 -7.80
N VAL A 101 5.54 -14.78 -6.84
CA VAL A 101 4.07 -14.75 -6.71
C VAL A 101 3.66 -13.57 -5.84
N LEU A 102 2.69 -12.79 -6.34
CA LEU A 102 2.14 -11.64 -5.64
C LEU A 102 0.94 -12.03 -4.76
N TRP A 103 0.99 -11.70 -3.48
CA TRP A 103 -0.07 -11.96 -2.50
C TRP A 103 -0.62 -10.63 -1.99
N ILE A 104 -1.92 -10.38 -2.12
CA ILE A 104 -2.56 -9.21 -1.50
C ILE A 104 -2.74 -9.46 0.00
N ILE A 105 -2.32 -8.50 0.83
CA ILE A 105 -2.43 -8.56 2.29
C ILE A 105 -3.67 -7.80 2.73
N GLU A 106 -3.77 -6.53 2.34
CA GLU A 106 -4.90 -5.68 2.69
C GLU A 106 -5.19 -4.62 1.63
N ALA A 107 -6.37 -4.03 1.74
CA ALA A 107 -6.74 -2.80 1.06
C ALA A 107 -7.14 -1.75 2.11
N ASN A 108 -6.41 -0.65 2.14
CA ASN A 108 -6.66 0.49 2.99
C ASN A 108 -7.53 1.51 2.25
N SER A 109 -8.74 1.75 2.78
CA SER A 109 -9.73 2.68 2.22
C SER A 109 -9.49 4.15 2.58
N LEU A 110 -8.58 4.42 3.53
CA LEU A 110 -8.25 5.78 3.97
C LEU A 110 -6.75 5.87 4.31
N PRO A 111 -5.85 5.64 3.34
CA PRO A 111 -4.42 5.70 3.58
C PRO A 111 -3.99 7.12 3.99
N GLY A 112 -2.85 7.21 4.67
CA GLY A 112 -2.25 8.48 5.06
C GLY A 112 -2.06 9.41 3.85
N LEU A 113 -2.31 10.70 4.09
CA LEU A 113 -2.20 11.77 3.10
C LEU A 113 -1.20 12.86 3.52
N THR A 114 -0.31 12.62 4.49
CA THR A 114 0.80 13.57 4.71
C THR A 114 1.75 13.54 3.52
N ALA A 115 2.52 14.60 3.28
CA ALA A 115 3.47 14.62 2.14
C ALA A 115 4.49 13.46 2.15
N THR A 116 4.77 12.88 3.31
CA THR A 116 5.63 11.71 3.49
C THR A 116 4.87 10.38 3.48
N SER A 117 3.56 10.38 3.23
CA SER A 117 2.78 9.14 3.15
C SER A 117 2.98 8.44 1.80
N LEU A 118 2.77 7.11 1.78
CA LEU A 118 3.02 6.26 0.62
C LEU A 118 2.21 6.64 -0.64
N LEU A 119 0.94 7.03 -0.49
CA LEU A 119 0.11 7.42 -1.64
C LEU A 119 0.61 8.72 -2.30
N PRO A 120 0.90 9.80 -1.53
CA PRO A 120 1.61 10.98 -2.05
C PRO A 120 2.95 10.69 -2.73
N GLN A 121 3.79 9.82 -2.16
CA GLN A 121 5.05 9.43 -2.79
C GLN A 121 4.85 8.69 -4.12
N SER A 122 3.91 7.73 -4.13
CA SER A 122 3.50 6.99 -5.34
C SER A 122 2.97 7.91 -6.44
N ALA A 123 2.18 8.93 -6.07
CA ALA A 123 1.67 9.93 -7.00
C ALA A 123 2.79 10.83 -7.55
N ALA A 124 3.72 11.27 -6.69
CA ALA A 124 4.85 12.09 -7.08
C ALA A 124 5.80 11.38 -8.06
N ALA A 125 5.99 10.06 -7.89
CA ALA A 125 6.79 9.24 -8.80
C ALA A 125 6.26 9.20 -10.25
N VAL A 126 4.97 9.52 -10.45
CA VAL A 126 4.36 9.67 -11.79
C VAL A 126 4.04 11.13 -12.14
N GLY A 127 4.67 12.08 -11.46
CA GLY A 127 4.58 13.52 -11.76
C GLY A 127 3.36 14.23 -11.19
N ILE A 128 2.59 13.61 -10.28
CA ILE A 128 1.45 14.24 -9.62
C ILE A 128 1.91 14.88 -8.31
N GLY A 129 1.92 16.21 -8.25
CA GLY A 129 2.27 16.95 -7.04
C GLY A 129 1.21 16.83 -5.94
N TYR A 130 1.59 17.10 -4.69
CA TYR A 130 0.69 16.96 -3.53
C TYR A 130 -0.61 17.79 -3.64
N ALA A 131 -0.52 19.04 -4.10
CA ALA A 131 -1.70 19.88 -4.30
C ALA A 131 -2.65 19.30 -5.34
N GLU A 132 -2.11 18.79 -6.45
CA GLU A 132 -2.88 18.14 -7.51
C GLU A 132 -3.51 16.83 -7.03
N LEU A 133 -2.79 16.04 -6.23
CA LEU A 133 -3.35 14.85 -5.57
C LEU A 133 -4.59 15.20 -4.74
N CYS A 134 -4.48 16.19 -3.86
CA CYS A 134 -5.59 16.65 -3.03
C CYS A 134 -6.76 17.16 -3.89
N GLU A 135 -6.49 17.90 -4.96
CA GLU A 135 -7.51 18.38 -5.89
C GLU A 135 -8.23 17.22 -6.58
N ARG A 136 -7.50 16.23 -7.09
CA ARG A 136 -8.07 15.04 -7.73
C ARG A 136 -8.98 14.27 -6.76
N ILE A 137 -8.55 14.05 -5.51
CA ILE A 137 -9.37 13.41 -4.47
C ILE A 137 -10.67 14.21 -4.24
N ALA A 138 -10.57 15.53 -4.06
CA ALA A 138 -11.73 16.38 -3.85
C ALA A 138 -12.71 16.35 -5.04
N ARG A 139 -12.17 16.35 -6.27
CA ARG A 139 -12.96 16.31 -7.50
C ARG A 139 -13.76 15.01 -7.63
N VAL A 140 -13.17 13.85 -7.31
CA VAL A 140 -13.88 12.56 -7.33
C VAL A 140 -15.00 12.56 -6.28
N ALA A 141 -14.71 13.02 -5.05
CA ALA A 141 -15.70 13.10 -3.98
C ALA A 141 -16.91 13.99 -4.33
N LEU A 142 -16.71 15.04 -5.13
CA LEU A 142 -17.80 15.88 -5.63
C LEU A 142 -18.64 15.20 -6.72
N ARG A 143 -18.04 14.35 -7.57
CA ARG A 143 -18.78 13.57 -8.59
C ARG A 143 -19.71 12.53 -7.96
N GLY A 144 -19.27 11.84 -6.90
CA GLY A 144 -20.04 10.81 -6.21
C GLY A 144 -21.30 11.31 -5.48
N ARG A 145 -21.47 12.64 -5.32
CA ARG A 145 -22.69 13.26 -4.74
C ARG A 145 -23.70 13.73 -5.78
N ALA A 146 -23.38 13.63 -7.06
CA ALA A 146 -24.22 14.13 -8.16
C ALA A 146 -25.20 13.08 -8.72
N GLY A 147 -25.42 11.96 -8.00
CA GLY A 147 -26.35 10.88 -8.37
C GLY A 147 -27.44 10.69 -7.34
#